data_AF-A0A2W4R765-F1
#
_entry.id   AF-A0A2W4R765-F1
#
_cell.length_a   1.000
_cell.length_b   1.000
_cell.length_c   1.000
_cell.angle_alpha   90.00
_cell.angle_beta   90.00
_cell.angle_gamma   90.00
#
_symmetry.space_group_name_H-M   'P 1'
#
loop_
_entity.id
_entity.type
_entity.pdbx_description
1 polymer ?
#
loop_
_entity_poly.entity_id
_entity_poly.type
_entity_poly.pdbx_seq_one_letter_code
_entity_poly.pdbx_strand_id
1 'polypeptide(L)'
;MDVQRQSFPADEEEDLEATAELPVLDVAGLQAHSEEDCLSSTDTWIAPAPVPAGTAEVKAAPRHSELEERLRALSETLSEVEQRLASKGERLMELERELENARVERRAAEARADAAERQLAVARQELEDAGRRITGYVELLRSQEGRRGIFDGMLRELDREVGERDVRLEQVHAELRRREARVAELEEMLEARAKQIASLERQVNELAAALAQREERIAAAERRAGELEASVASLQAGLEGRALEARAADERLREQEARAQAAESSLRELERRMAEQADTVRALEKDLETRSGRLQVLESDLRIAEESIRRLETDLRAREQRIEELTKSNEELHSVLAEARAVLEQRDALIRRLENEAAHSTALLGNIQQSIRRLDQSDAPAAEPAPEGAARLLVRIDGPSEVVHVLGRRTTIGRTPDNDLQIDAKFVSRHHAVVLAGPAHTIIEDLGSTNGVLVNNQRISRQPLKDGDVIVIGRARFRFVVRPAGERR
;
A
#
# COMPACT_ATOMS: atom_id res chain seq x y z
N MET A 1 -85.72 -1.31 67.14
CA MET A 1 -87.05 -1.66 67.67
C MET A 1 -86.84 -2.62 68.83
N ASP A 2 -87.58 -2.40 69.89
CA ASP A 2 -87.55 -3.16 71.14
C ASP A 2 -87.95 -4.62 70.93
N VAL A 3 -87.49 -5.52 71.81
CA VAL A 3 -88.29 -6.02 72.94
C VAL A 3 -87.34 -6.61 73.99
N GLN A 4 -87.75 -6.52 75.25
CA GLN A 4 -87.00 -6.85 76.46
C GLN A 4 -86.66 -8.34 76.60
N ARG A 5 -85.58 -8.65 77.34
CA ARG A 5 -85.51 -9.85 78.17
C ARG A 5 -85.42 -9.44 79.63
N GLN A 6 -86.48 -9.68 80.38
CA GLN A 6 -86.46 -9.68 81.84
C GLN A 6 -86.05 -11.07 82.33
N SER A 7 -85.24 -11.13 83.37
CA SER A 7 -85.03 -12.34 84.17
C SER A 7 -84.64 -11.92 85.59
N PHE A 8 -85.58 -12.06 86.52
CA PHE A 8 -85.36 -11.95 87.97
C PHE A 8 -84.92 -13.31 88.55
N PRO A 9 -84.44 -13.37 89.81
CA PRO A 9 -83.53 -14.42 90.27
C PRO A 9 -84.16 -15.48 91.21
N ALA A 10 -83.33 -16.47 91.53
CA ALA A 10 -83.20 -17.21 92.80
C ALA A 10 -84.45 -17.74 93.52
N ASP A 11 -84.59 -19.07 93.47
CA ASP A 11 -84.74 -19.99 94.62
C ASP A 11 -85.31 -19.40 95.93
N GLU A 12 -86.56 -19.74 96.23
CA GLU A 12 -87.09 -19.78 97.61
C GLU A 12 -87.35 -21.25 97.98
N GLU A 13 -86.86 -21.65 99.16
CA GLU A 13 -87.11 -22.95 99.78
C GLU A 13 -88.52 -22.95 100.42
N GLU A 14 -89.36 -23.94 100.10
CA GLU A 14 -90.58 -24.23 100.89
C GLU A 14 -90.46 -25.62 101.55
N ASP A 15 -90.07 -25.61 102.83
CA ASP A 15 -90.20 -26.74 103.75
C ASP A 15 -91.69 -26.99 104.06
N LEU A 16 -92.22 -28.15 103.65
CA LEU A 16 -93.52 -28.64 104.09
C LEU A 16 -93.50 -30.16 104.27
N GLU A 17 -93.16 -30.65 105.47
CA GLU A 17 -93.79 -31.82 106.11
C GLU A 17 -93.27 -32.02 107.55
N ALA A 18 -94.02 -31.51 108.53
CA ALA A 18 -93.85 -31.85 109.95
C ALA A 18 -95.22 -32.20 110.54
N THR A 19 -95.53 -33.50 110.57
CA THR A 19 -96.80 -34.04 111.10
C THR A 19 -96.98 -33.75 112.58
N ALA A 20 -98.08 -33.07 112.93
CA ALA A 20 -98.49 -32.88 114.31
C ALA A 20 -99.27 -34.10 114.83
N GLU A 21 -98.71 -34.78 115.84
CA GLU A 21 -99.41 -35.81 116.60
C GLU A 21 -100.42 -35.17 117.58
N LEU A 22 -101.62 -35.75 117.69
CA LEU A 22 -102.64 -35.39 118.69
C LEU A 22 -103.15 -36.66 119.40
N PRO A 23 -103.67 -36.54 120.64
CA PRO A 23 -103.35 -37.51 121.69
C PRO A 23 -104.28 -38.72 121.77
N VAL A 24 -103.70 -39.81 122.30
CA VAL A 24 -104.38 -41.06 122.65
C VAL A 24 -105.28 -40.85 123.89
N LEU A 25 -106.57 -41.14 123.75
CA LEU A 25 -107.49 -41.40 124.86
C LEU A 25 -107.61 -42.92 125.03
N ASP A 26 -106.86 -43.49 125.97
CA ASP A 26 -107.02 -44.89 126.38
C ASP A 26 -108.17 -45.02 127.38
N VAL A 27 -109.20 -45.78 127.02
CA VAL A 27 -110.40 -46.00 127.83
C VAL A 27 -110.30 -47.40 128.43
N ALA A 28 -109.53 -47.53 129.51
CA ALA A 28 -109.21 -48.79 130.13
C ALA A 28 -110.46 -49.53 130.69
N GLY A 29 -110.89 -50.56 129.95
CA GLY A 29 -111.24 -51.87 130.51
C GLY A 29 -112.26 -51.93 131.65
N LEU A 30 -113.55 -51.80 131.32
CA LEU A 30 -114.63 -52.37 132.13
C LEU A 30 -114.97 -53.78 131.64
N GLN A 31 -114.55 -54.83 132.37
CA GLN A 31 -115.40 -56.00 132.69
C GLN A 31 -114.70 -57.10 133.53
N ALA A 32 -115.53 -57.81 134.30
CA ALA A 32 -115.36 -59.16 134.84
C ALA A 32 -114.55 -59.39 136.15
N HIS A 33 -115.24 -59.19 137.28
CA HIS A 33 -115.52 -60.28 138.25
C HIS A 33 -117.05 -60.22 138.50
N SER A 34 -117.89 -61.24 138.29
CA SER A 34 -117.88 -62.68 138.62
C SER A 34 -118.11 -62.98 140.10
N GLU A 35 -119.00 -63.96 140.35
CA GLU A 35 -119.34 -64.56 141.65
C GLU A 35 -120.10 -63.65 142.63
N GLU A 36 -120.98 -64.13 143.50
CA GLU A 36 -121.96 -65.23 143.55
C GLU A 36 -122.62 -65.06 144.94
N ASP A 37 -123.74 -65.74 145.16
CA ASP A 37 -124.40 -66.02 146.44
C ASP A 37 -123.71 -65.61 147.76
N CYS A 38 -124.45 -64.92 148.64
CA CYS A 38 -124.92 -65.62 149.85
C CYS A 38 -126.04 -64.90 150.60
N LEU A 39 -126.95 -65.72 151.15
CA LEU A 39 -127.92 -65.36 152.17
C LEU A 39 -127.22 -64.98 153.49
N SER A 40 -127.77 -64.01 154.24
CA SER A 40 -128.44 -64.25 155.54
C SER A 40 -128.43 -63.02 156.47
N SER A 41 -129.44 -62.97 157.34
CA SER A 41 -129.40 -62.40 158.72
C SER A 41 -129.15 -60.88 158.90
N THR A 42 -129.83 -60.14 159.79
CA THR A 42 -130.97 -60.44 160.69
C THR A 42 -131.60 -59.11 161.18
N ASP A 43 -132.85 -59.17 161.65
CA ASP A 43 -133.54 -58.24 162.58
C ASP A 43 -133.72 -56.76 162.15
N THR A 44 -134.86 -56.09 162.35
CA THR A 44 -135.88 -56.19 163.42
C THR A 44 -137.26 -55.79 162.85
N TRP A 45 -138.30 -56.64 162.79
CA TRP A 45 -139.28 -57.02 163.83
C TRP A 45 -140.15 -55.91 164.46
N ILE A 46 -141.39 -55.74 163.95
CA ILE A 46 -142.65 -55.61 164.72
C ILE A 46 -143.71 -56.34 163.85
N ALA A 47 -144.17 -57.56 164.15
CA ALA A 47 -145.05 -58.01 165.24
C ALA A 47 -146.56 -57.74 164.99
N PRO A 48 -147.50 -58.63 165.40
CA PRO A 48 -148.52 -59.13 164.47
C PRO A 48 -149.98 -59.01 164.98
N ALA A 49 -150.84 -59.90 164.45
CA ALA A 49 -152.25 -60.19 164.77
C ALA A 49 -152.67 -60.12 166.27
N PRO A 50 -154.00 -60.10 166.56
CA PRO A 50 -154.66 -61.40 166.75
C PRO A 50 -156.12 -61.55 166.26
N VAL A 51 -156.43 -62.82 166.02
CA VAL A 51 -157.75 -63.47 165.87
C VAL A 51 -158.54 -63.38 167.20
N PRO A 52 -159.88 -63.19 167.19
CA PRO A 52 -160.83 -64.27 167.51
C PRO A 52 -162.12 -64.22 166.65
N ALA A 53 -162.77 -65.32 166.24
CA ALA A 53 -163.42 -66.39 167.02
C ALA A 53 -164.58 -65.87 167.90
N GLY A 54 -165.82 -66.28 167.60
CA GLY A 54 -167.03 -65.65 168.14
C GLY A 54 -167.76 -66.43 169.24
N THR A 55 -168.86 -65.84 169.71
CA THR A 55 -169.97 -66.52 170.38
C THR A 55 -171.30 -65.95 169.91
N ALA A 56 -172.38 -66.74 169.98
CA ALA A 56 -173.74 -66.21 170.09
C ALA A 56 -173.87 -65.39 171.41
N GLU A 57 -174.83 -64.49 171.62
CA GLU A 57 -176.23 -64.47 171.19
C GLU A 57 -176.79 -63.06 170.86
N VAL A 58 -177.77 -63.01 169.92
CA VAL A 58 -178.96 -62.09 169.89
C VAL A 58 -178.68 -60.55 169.84
N LYS A 59 -179.08 -59.77 168.81
CA LYS A 59 -180.45 -59.63 168.24
C LYS A 59 -180.48 -58.89 166.86
N ALA A 60 -180.97 -59.56 165.81
CA ALA A 60 -181.69 -59.08 164.59
C ALA A 60 -181.22 -57.89 163.69
N ALA A 61 -180.87 -58.24 162.43
CA ALA A 61 -181.30 -57.61 161.14
C ALA A 61 -180.55 -56.34 160.57
N PRO A 62 -180.77 -55.89 159.30
CA PRO A 62 -179.86 -56.24 158.18
C PRO A 62 -179.49 -55.12 157.15
N ARG A 63 -178.36 -55.22 156.41
CA ARG A 63 -178.09 -54.51 155.11
C ARG A 63 -177.05 -55.27 154.25
N HIS A 64 -177.44 -55.78 153.07
CA HIS A 64 -176.62 -56.78 152.32
C HIS A 64 -176.10 -56.34 150.93
N SER A 65 -176.45 -55.15 150.43
CA SER A 65 -176.22 -54.77 149.01
C SER A 65 -174.88 -54.08 148.70
N GLU A 66 -174.21 -53.49 149.70
CA GLU A 66 -173.08 -52.56 149.48
C GLU A 66 -171.72 -53.27 149.24
N LEU A 67 -171.61 -54.56 149.59
CA LEU A 67 -170.37 -55.35 149.46
C LEU A 67 -170.17 -55.94 148.05
N GLU A 68 -171.25 -56.27 147.33
CA GLU A 68 -171.15 -56.91 146.01
C GLU A 68 -170.69 -55.93 144.92
N GLU A 69 -171.06 -54.65 144.99
CA GLU A 69 -170.58 -53.62 144.07
C GLU A 69 -169.07 -53.38 144.20
N ARG A 70 -168.55 -53.31 145.43
CA ARG A 70 -167.11 -53.08 145.68
C ARG A 70 -166.23 -54.22 145.16
N LEU A 71 -166.69 -55.46 145.26
CA LEU A 71 -165.97 -56.63 144.73
C LEU A 71 -165.92 -56.62 143.19
N ARG A 72 -167.01 -56.23 142.52
CA ARG A 72 -166.99 -56.07 141.05
C ARG A 72 -166.01 -54.99 140.61
N ALA A 73 -166.08 -53.80 141.20
CA ALA A 73 -165.19 -52.69 140.87
C ALA A 73 -163.70 -53.05 141.04
N LEU A 74 -163.34 -53.76 142.13
CA LEU A 74 -161.97 -54.24 142.33
C LEU A 74 -161.53 -55.30 141.31
N SER A 75 -162.43 -56.19 140.87
CA SER A 75 -162.12 -57.15 139.81
C SER A 75 -161.95 -56.48 138.43
N GLU A 76 -162.71 -55.41 138.17
CA GLU A 76 -162.55 -54.58 136.97
C GLU A 76 -161.20 -53.85 136.96
N THR A 77 -160.81 -53.20 138.06
CA THR A 77 -159.51 -52.52 138.12
C THR A 77 -158.33 -53.49 138.09
N LEU A 78 -158.46 -54.70 138.63
CA LEU A 78 -157.47 -55.76 138.47
C LEU A 78 -157.34 -56.18 137.00
N SER A 79 -158.46 -56.43 136.32
CA SER A 79 -158.47 -56.76 134.89
C SER A 79 -157.84 -55.65 134.02
N GLU A 80 -158.11 -54.37 134.31
CA GLU A 80 -157.46 -53.23 133.64
C GLU A 80 -155.94 -53.20 133.89
N VAL A 81 -155.49 -53.47 135.12
CA VAL A 81 -154.06 -53.49 135.47
C VAL A 81 -153.36 -54.68 134.82
N GLU A 82 -154.00 -55.85 134.78
CA GLU A 82 -153.51 -57.05 134.09
C GLU A 82 -153.41 -56.81 132.57
N GLN A 83 -154.43 -56.20 131.94
CA GLN A 83 -154.35 -55.81 130.52
C GLN A 83 -153.26 -54.76 130.25
N ARG A 84 -153.06 -53.79 131.16
CA ARG A 84 -151.97 -52.80 131.06
C ARG A 84 -150.58 -53.42 131.27
N LEU A 85 -150.46 -54.45 132.09
CA LEU A 85 -149.22 -55.21 132.27
C LEU A 85 -148.95 -56.13 131.07
N ALA A 86 -149.97 -56.80 130.53
CA ALA A 86 -149.85 -57.62 129.33
C ALA A 86 -149.42 -56.78 128.12
N SER A 87 -150.12 -55.68 127.83
CA SER A 87 -149.76 -54.78 126.72
C SER A 87 -148.40 -54.08 126.90
N LYS A 88 -147.97 -53.78 128.14
CA LYS A 88 -146.59 -53.34 128.41
C LYS A 88 -145.57 -54.46 128.23
N GLY A 89 -145.90 -55.69 128.59
CA GLY A 89 -145.06 -56.87 128.37
C GLY A 89 -144.86 -57.16 126.88
N GLU A 90 -145.94 -57.15 126.11
CA GLU A 90 -145.92 -57.24 124.65
C GLU A 90 -145.07 -56.12 124.04
N ARG A 91 -145.26 -54.86 124.47
CA ARG A 91 -144.47 -53.73 123.97
C ARG A 91 -143.00 -53.80 124.39
N LEU A 92 -142.67 -54.37 125.55
CA LEU A 92 -141.29 -54.62 125.96
C LEU A 92 -140.64 -55.70 125.10
N MET A 93 -141.31 -56.83 124.84
CA MET A 93 -140.80 -57.86 123.93
C MET A 93 -140.62 -57.33 122.50
N GLU A 94 -141.53 -56.46 122.03
CA GLU A 94 -141.41 -55.80 120.74
C GLU A 94 -140.19 -54.87 120.70
N LEU A 95 -139.98 -54.04 121.73
CA LEU A 95 -138.79 -53.18 121.86
C LEU A 95 -137.48 -53.96 122.03
N GLU A 96 -137.47 -55.08 122.74
CA GLU A 96 -136.31 -55.96 122.88
C GLU A 96 -135.95 -56.61 121.54
N ARG A 97 -136.96 -57.02 120.77
CA ARG A 97 -136.79 -57.54 119.39
C ARG A 97 -136.32 -56.45 118.43
N GLU A 98 -136.86 -55.22 118.52
CA GLU A 98 -136.38 -54.06 117.76
C GLU A 98 -134.91 -53.74 118.11
N LEU A 99 -134.55 -53.78 119.40
CA LEU A 99 -133.19 -53.54 119.87
C LEU A 99 -132.20 -54.60 119.38
N GLU A 100 -132.58 -55.89 119.42
CA GLU A 100 -131.71 -56.97 118.93
C GLU A 100 -131.58 -56.95 117.40
N ASN A 101 -132.66 -56.63 116.67
CA ASN A 101 -132.58 -56.36 115.23
C ASN A 101 -131.61 -55.20 114.94
N ALA A 102 -131.73 -54.07 115.64
CA ALA A 102 -130.84 -52.92 115.49
C ALA A 102 -129.37 -53.25 115.85
N ARG A 103 -129.13 -54.13 116.84
CA ARG A 103 -127.79 -54.65 117.16
C ARG A 103 -127.24 -55.54 116.06
N VAL A 104 -128.05 -56.40 115.45
CA VAL A 104 -127.66 -57.23 114.30
C VAL A 104 -127.36 -56.36 113.07
N GLU A 105 -128.20 -55.37 112.77
CA GLU A 105 -127.97 -54.41 111.69
C GLU A 105 -126.70 -53.58 111.91
N ARG A 106 -126.46 -53.11 113.15
CA ARG A 106 -125.23 -52.42 113.52
C ARG A 106 -124.00 -53.31 113.34
N ARG A 107 -124.00 -54.55 113.85
CA ARG A 107 -122.89 -55.50 113.64
C ARG A 107 -122.66 -55.80 112.16
N ALA A 108 -123.72 -55.88 111.36
CA ALA A 108 -123.62 -56.05 109.91
C ALA A 108 -123.08 -54.80 109.20
N ALA A 109 -123.37 -53.60 109.70
CA ALA A 109 -122.81 -52.35 109.20
C ALA A 109 -121.34 -52.19 109.59
N GLU A 110 -120.96 -52.51 110.82
CA GLU A 110 -119.57 -52.55 111.30
C GLU A 110 -118.75 -53.56 110.48
N ALA A 111 -119.24 -54.78 110.27
CA ALA A 111 -118.56 -55.77 109.43
C ALA A 111 -118.42 -55.34 107.94
N ARG A 112 -119.35 -54.53 107.41
CA ARG A 112 -119.23 -53.92 106.07
C ARG A 112 -118.21 -52.78 106.06
N ALA A 113 -118.14 -51.98 107.12
CA ALA A 113 -117.13 -50.93 107.27
C ALA A 113 -115.74 -51.55 107.34
N ASP A 114 -115.51 -52.54 108.20
CA ASP A 114 -114.26 -53.31 108.27
C ASP A 114 -113.84 -53.89 106.91
N ALA A 115 -114.80 -54.43 106.15
CA ALA A 115 -114.53 -54.98 104.82
C ALA A 115 -114.14 -53.87 103.81
N ALA A 116 -114.81 -52.72 103.86
CA ALA A 116 -114.49 -51.57 103.03
C ALA A 116 -113.14 -50.94 103.41
N GLU A 117 -112.81 -50.86 104.70
CA GLU A 117 -111.51 -50.39 105.19
C GLU A 117 -110.37 -51.30 104.74
N ARG A 118 -110.56 -52.64 104.81
CA ARG A 118 -109.59 -53.61 104.25
C ARG A 118 -109.42 -53.44 102.74
N GLN A 119 -110.51 -53.23 101.99
CA GLN A 119 -110.44 -52.96 100.55
C GLN A 119 -109.72 -51.63 100.24
N LEU A 120 -109.97 -50.58 101.02
CA LEU A 120 -109.28 -49.30 100.91
C LEU A 120 -107.79 -49.41 101.26
N ALA A 121 -107.43 -50.23 102.26
CA ALA A 121 -106.03 -50.50 102.60
C ALA A 121 -105.29 -51.21 101.45
N VAL A 122 -105.89 -52.24 100.85
CA VAL A 122 -105.34 -52.91 99.66
C VAL A 122 -105.22 -51.94 98.48
N ALA A 123 -106.27 -51.17 98.18
CA ALA A 123 -106.25 -50.20 97.08
C ALA A 123 -105.20 -49.08 97.28
N ARG A 124 -104.98 -48.63 98.53
CA ARG A 124 -103.90 -47.70 98.88
C ARG A 124 -102.52 -48.33 98.66
N GLN A 125 -102.32 -49.58 99.08
CA GLN A 125 -101.07 -50.29 98.84
C GLN A 125 -100.79 -50.49 97.34
N GLU A 126 -101.80 -50.86 96.54
CA GLU A 126 -101.68 -50.96 95.09
C GLU A 126 -101.34 -49.61 94.44
N LEU A 127 -101.91 -48.51 94.94
CA LEU A 127 -101.61 -47.15 94.50
C LEU A 127 -100.17 -46.73 94.85
N GLU A 128 -99.69 -47.06 96.05
CA GLU A 128 -98.29 -46.84 96.45
C GLU A 128 -97.32 -47.64 95.59
N ASP A 129 -97.58 -48.94 95.38
CA ASP A 129 -96.76 -49.81 94.54
C ASP A 129 -96.78 -49.33 93.07
N ALA A 130 -97.91 -48.83 92.58
CA ALA A 130 -97.99 -48.16 91.28
C ALA A 130 -97.18 -46.86 91.25
N GLY A 131 -97.24 -46.04 92.31
CA GLY A 131 -96.43 -44.83 92.46
C GLY A 131 -94.94 -45.14 92.42
N ARG A 132 -94.46 -46.12 93.21
CA ARG A 132 -93.06 -46.57 93.20
C ARG A 132 -92.62 -47.06 91.81
N ARG A 133 -93.47 -47.79 91.07
CA ARG A 133 -93.20 -48.19 89.67
C ARG A 133 -93.11 -46.99 88.73
N ILE A 134 -94.03 -46.02 88.85
CA ILE A 134 -94.01 -44.79 88.03
C ILE A 134 -92.73 -44.01 88.27
N THR A 135 -92.31 -43.81 89.52
CA THR A 135 -91.03 -43.16 89.87
C THR A 135 -89.85 -43.87 89.21
N GLY A 136 -89.77 -45.20 89.30
CA GLY A 136 -88.72 -45.98 88.64
C GLY A 136 -88.73 -45.85 87.10
N TYR A 137 -89.90 -45.78 86.47
CA TYR A 137 -90.00 -45.52 85.02
C TYR A 137 -89.57 -44.08 84.66
N VAL A 138 -89.92 -43.08 85.48
CA VAL A 138 -89.49 -41.69 85.28
C VAL A 138 -87.97 -41.55 85.42
N GLU A 139 -87.34 -42.22 86.39
CA GLU A 139 -85.88 -42.25 86.54
C GLU A 139 -85.19 -42.93 85.35
N LEU A 140 -85.74 -44.06 84.87
CA LEU A 140 -85.23 -44.73 83.68
C LEU A 140 -85.34 -43.83 82.44
N LEU A 141 -86.48 -43.16 82.24
CA LEU A 141 -86.68 -42.22 81.14
C LEU A 141 -85.69 -41.04 81.22
N ARG A 142 -85.53 -40.41 82.38
CA ARG A 142 -84.52 -39.36 82.62
C ARG A 142 -83.10 -39.84 82.29
N SER A 143 -82.76 -41.09 82.63
CA SER A 143 -81.45 -41.67 82.28
C SER A 143 -81.28 -41.86 80.76
N GLN A 144 -82.32 -42.33 80.06
CA GLN A 144 -82.28 -42.49 78.60
C GLN A 144 -82.26 -41.15 77.86
N GLU A 145 -83.00 -40.15 78.35
CA GLU A 145 -82.97 -38.77 77.86
C GLU A 145 -81.57 -38.15 78.07
N GLY A 146 -80.94 -38.38 79.22
CA GLY A 146 -79.55 -37.98 79.46
C GLY A 146 -78.56 -38.62 78.48
N ARG A 147 -78.65 -39.94 78.25
CA ARG A 147 -77.82 -40.64 77.25
C ARG A 147 -78.07 -40.11 75.85
N ARG A 148 -79.33 -39.90 75.46
CA ARG A 148 -79.70 -39.31 74.18
C ARG A 148 -79.13 -37.89 74.04
N GLY A 149 -79.19 -37.06 75.07
CA GLY A 149 -78.60 -35.72 75.08
C GLY A 149 -77.10 -35.74 74.84
N ILE A 150 -76.37 -36.72 75.39
CA ILE A 150 -74.93 -36.93 75.12
C ILE A 150 -74.71 -37.32 73.66
N PHE A 151 -75.46 -38.30 73.12
CA PHE A 151 -75.34 -38.70 71.72
C PHE A 151 -75.71 -37.58 70.75
N ASP A 152 -76.80 -36.85 71.00
CA ASP A 152 -77.22 -35.69 70.19
C ASP A 152 -76.16 -34.57 70.26
N GLY A 153 -75.40 -34.47 71.36
CA GLY A 153 -74.23 -33.58 71.50
C GLY A 153 -73.04 -34.04 70.65
N MET A 154 -72.67 -35.32 70.74
CA MET A 154 -71.59 -35.93 69.94
C MET A 154 -71.88 -35.86 68.43
N LEU A 155 -73.13 -36.09 68.02
CA LEU A 155 -73.55 -35.97 66.63
C LEU A 155 -73.41 -34.51 66.12
N ARG A 156 -73.86 -33.52 66.92
CA ARG A 156 -73.67 -32.09 66.59
C ARG A 156 -72.20 -31.68 66.48
N GLU A 157 -71.32 -32.26 67.30
CA GLU A 157 -69.88 -32.02 67.20
C GLU A 157 -69.27 -32.68 65.96
N LEU A 158 -69.69 -33.90 65.62
CA LEU A 158 -69.25 -34.60 64.42
C LEU A 158 -69.73 -33.89 63.14
N ASP A 159 -70.99 -33.44 63.09
CA ASP A 159 -71.53 -32.65 61.98
C ASP A 159 -70.74 -31.34 61.78
N ARG A 160 -70.33 -30.70 62.88
CA ARG A 160 -69.47 -29.51 62.86
C ARG A 160 -68.08 -29.82 62.31
N GLU A 161 -67.46 -30.94 62.70
CA GLU A 161 -66.18 -31.38 62.14
C GLU A 161 -66.27 -31.74 60.65
N VAL A 162 -67.36 -32.40 60.22
CA VAL A 162 -67.60 -32.74 58.82
C VAL A 162 -67.75 -31.46 58.00
N GLY A 163 -68.57 -30.51 58.45
CA GLY A 163 -68.71 -29.21 57.79
C GLY A 163 -67.40 -28.41 57.70
N GLU A 164 -66.55 -28.45 58.73
CA GLU A 164 -65.21 -27.86 58.66
C GLU A 164 -64.31 -28.56 57.64
N ARG A 165 -64.38 -29.89 57.53
CA ARG A 165 -63.60 -30.67 56.56
C ARG A 165 -64.08 -30.43 55.13
N ASP A 166 -65.39 -30.34 54.92
CA ASP A 166 -65.98 -30.03 53.61
C ASP A 166 -65.54 -28.65 53.12
N VAL A 167 -65.59 -27.61 53.97
CA VAL A 167 -65.06 -26.27 53.62
C VAL A 167 -63.56 -26.30 53.28
N ARG A 168 -62.75 -27.09 54.00
CA ARG A 168 -61.32 -27.27 53.67
C ARG A 168 -61.12 -28.02 52.34
N LEU A 169 -61.94 -29.03 52.04
CA LEU A 169 -61.91 -29.75 50.76
C LEU A 169 -62.29 -28.83 49.60
N GLU A 170 -63.32 -27.99 49.75
CA GLU A 170 -63.69 -26.99 48.74
C GLU A 170 -62.57 -25.98 48.48
N GLN A 171 -61.90 -25.51 49.53
CA GLN A 171 -60.72 -24.63 49.42
C GLN A 171 -59.58 -25.31 48.65
N VAL A 172 -59.22 -26.55 49.00
CA VAL A 172 -58.17 -27.33 48.31
C VAL A 172 -58.56 -27.59 46.84
N HIS A 173 -59.80 -27.93 46.54
CA HIS A 173 -60.29 -28.08 45.17
C HIS A 173 -60.29 -26.76 44.38
N ALA A 174 -60.53 -25.62 45.03
CA ALA A 174 -60.41 -24.31 44.40
C ALA A 174 -58.94 -23.94 44.12
N GLU A 175 -58.02 -24.25 45.02
CA GLU A 175 -56.57 -24.09 44.78
C GLU A 175 -56.05 -25.01 43.68
N LEU A 176 -56.46 -26.28 43.67
CA LEU A 176 -56.07 -27.25 42.64
C LEU A 176 -56.48 -26.76 41.25
N ARG A 177 -57.75 -26.37 41.07
CA ARG A 177 -58.25 -25.80 39.80
C ARG A 177 -57.49 -24.55 39.35
N ARG A 178 -57.07 -23.68 40.29
CA ARG A 178 -56.22 -22.52 39.97
C ARG A 178 -54.82 -22.94 39.51
N ARG A 179 -54.23 -23.97 40.13
CA ARG A 179 -52.93 -24.52 39.72
C ARG A 179 -53.01 -25.23 38.38
N GLU A 180 -54.04 -26.03 38.13
CA GLU A 180 -54.31 -26.69 36.85
C GLU A 180 -54.43 -25.66 35.71
N ALA A 181 -55.23 -24.60 35.91
CA ALA A 181 -55.33 -23.49 34.95
C ALA A 181 -53.98 -22.80 34.70
N ARG A 182 -53.16 -22.60 35.75
CA ARG A 182 -51.83 -22.01 35.60
C ARG A 182 -50.83 -22.93 34.90
N VAL A 183 -50.95 -24.25 35.07
CA VAL A 183 -50.14 -25.23 34.33
C VAL A 183 -50.51 -25.20 32.86
N ALA A 184 -51.80 -25.20 32.50
CA ALA A 184 -52.25 -25.10 31.11
C ALA A 184 -51.76 -23.81 30.42
N GLU A 185 -51.81 -22.66 31.11
CA GLU A 185 -51.26 -21.38 30.62
C GLU A 185 -49.74 -21.46 30.39
N LEU A 186 -49.00 -22.14 31.28
CA LEU A 186 -47.55 -22.36 31.14
C LEU A 186 -47.22 -23.32 29.99
N GLU A 187 -48.03 -24.36 29.78
CA GLU A 187 -47.89 -25.30 28.66
C GLU A 187 -48.12 -24.60 27.31
N GLU A 188 -49.17 -23.76 27.19
CA GLU A 188 -49.41 -22.94 25.99
C GLU A 188 -48.25 -21.98 25.71
N MET A 189 -47.73 -21.29 26.75
CA MET A 189 -46.55 -20.44 26.63
C MET A 189 -45.28 -21.21 26.23
N LEU A 190 -45.10 -22.44 26.72
CA LEU A 190 -43.97 -23.30 26.35
C LEU A 190 -44.09 -23.77 24.90
N GLU A 191 -45.29 -24.14 24.43
CA GLU A 191 -45.52 -24.53 23.04
C GLU A 191 -45.30 -23.34 22.08
N ALA A 192 -45.77 -22.15 22.45
CA ALA A 192 -45.52 -20.91 21.70
C ALA A 192 -44.01 -20.60 21.62
N ARG A 193 -43.27 -20.73 22.72
CA ARG A 193 -41.81 -20.55 22.74
C ARG A 193 -41.08 -21.62 21.94
N ALA A 194 -41.52 -22.89 21.98
CA ALA A 194 -40.95 -23.96 21.16
C ALA A 194 -41.12 -23.68 19.65
N LYS A 195 -42.30 -23.21 19.23
CA LYS A 195 -42.56 -22.75 17.86
C LYS A 195 -41.66 -21.56 17.47
N GLN A 196 -41.43 -20.61 18.38
CA GLN A 196 -40.52 -19.48 18.15
C GLN A 196 -39.06 -19.94 18.01
N ILE A 197 -38.58 -20.84 18.88
CA ILE A 197 -37.22 -21.41 18.81
C ILE A 197 -37.03 -22.13 17.47
N ALA A 198 -37.96 -23.01 17.08
CA ALA A 198 -37.88 -23.72 15.79
C ALA A 198 -37.92 -22.78 14.56
N SER A 199 -38.51 -21.58 14.69
CA SER A 199 -38.46 -20.54 13.65
C SER A 199 -37.10 -19.84 13.60
N LEU A 200 -36.54 -19.51 14.77
CA LEU A 200 -35.20 -18.92 14.89
C LEU A 200 -34.11 -19.88 14.41
N GLU A 201 -34.21 -21.17 14.72
CA GLU A 201 -33.29 -22.20 14.23
C GLU A 201 -33.28 -22.29 12.69
N ARG A 202 -34.45 -22.21 12.04
CA ARG A 202 -34.53 -22.12 10.57
C ARG A 202 -33.85 -20.86 10.04
N GLN A 203 -34.12 -19.70 10.64
CA GLN A 203 -33.47 -18.45 10.24
C GLN A 203 -31.94 -18.49 10.40
N VAL A 204 -31.44 -19.10 11.49
CA VAL A 204 -30.01 -19.30 11.71
C VAL A 204 -29.41 -20.22 10.64
N ASN A 205 -30.09 -21.32 10.29
CA ASN A 205 -29.63 -22.23 9.23
C ASN A 205 -29.65 -21.58 7.83
N GLU A 206 -30.67 -20.78 7.52
CA GLU A 206 -30.75 -20.00 6.27
C GLU A 206 -29.62 -18.95 6.19
N LEU A 207 -29.35 -18.24 7.29
CA LEU A 207 -28.25 -17.28 7.37
C LEU A 207 -26.87 -17.96 7.27
N ALA A 208 -26.68 -19.13 7.89
CA ALA A 208 -25.45 -19.91 7.78
C ALA A 208 -25.21 -20.37 6.32
N ALA A 209 -26.24 -20.85 5.63
CA ALA A 209 -26.15 -21.21 4.21
C ALA A 209 -25.82 -19.99 3.33
N ALA A 210 -26.44 -18.84 3.61
CA ALA A 210 -26.16 -17.59 2.90
C ALA A 210 -24.75 -17.04 3.16
N LEU A 211 -24.18 -17.26 4.36
CA LEU A 211 -22.79 -16.93 4.68
C LEU A 211 -21.82 -17.84 3.93
N ALA A 212 -22.02 -19.17 3.95
CA ALA A 212 -21.19 -20.11 3.20
C ALA A 212 -21.16 -19.78 1.68
N GLN A 213 -22.31 -19.42 1.09
CA GLN A 213 -22.36 -18.98 -0.31
C GLN A 213 -21.59 -17.67 -0.55
N ARG A 214 -21.55 -16.75 0.43
CA ARG A 214 -20.76 -15.51 0.34
C ARG A 214 -19.27 -15.78 0.46
N GLU A 215 -18.86 -16.68 1.36
CA GLU A 215 -17.46 -17.11 1.49
C GLU A 215 -16.95 -17.76 0.21
N GLU A 216 -17.72 -18.65 -0.42
CA GLU A 216 -17.36 -19.24 -1.72
C GLU A 216 -17.21 -18.17 -2.82
N ARG A 217 -18.11 -17.17 -2.84
CA ARG A 217 -18.03 -16.04 -3.78
C ARG A 217 -16.81 -15.15 -3.53
N ILE A 218 -16.42 -14.95 -2.28
CA ILE A 218 -15.19 -14.21 -1.92
C ILE A 218 -13.97 -15.00 -2.39
N ALA A 219 -13.86 -16.29 -2.03
CA ALA A 219 -12.76 -17.15 -2.48
C ALA A 219 -12.68 -17.32 -4.00
N ALA A 220 -13.80 -17.19 -4.73
CA ALA A 220 -13.81 -17.12 -6.19
C ALA A 220 -13.35 -15.75 -6.73
N ALA A 221 -13.66 -14.65 -6.04
CA ALA A 221 -13.18 -13.32 -6.39
C ALA A 221 -11.67 -13.14 -6.11
N GLU A 222 -11.18 -13.65 -4.99
CA GLU A 222 -9.76 -13.64 -4.62
C GLU A 222 -8.91 -14.44 -5.62
N ARG A 223 -9.36 -15.62 -6.05
CA ARG A 223 -8.71 -16.38 -7.13
C ARG A 223 -8.60 -15.58 -8.43
N ARG A 224 -9.70 -14.92 -8.85
CA ARG A 224 -9.70 -14.05 -10.04
C ARG A 224 -8.81 -12.82 -9.88
N ALA A 225 -8.73 -12.24 -8.69
CA ALA A 225 -7.80 -11.15 -8.40
C ALA A 225 -6.35 -11.61 -8.58
N GLY A 226 -5.97 -12.75 -8.00
CA GLY A 226 -4.63 -13.34 -8.20
C GLY A 226 -4.31 -13.69 -9.66
N GLU A 227 -5.28 -14.22 -10.42
CA GLU A 227 -5.14 -14.44 -11.87
C GLU A 227 -4.90 -13.13 -12.64
N LEU A 228 -5.64 -12.06 -12.30
CA LEU A 228 -5.47 -10.75 -12.90
C LEU A 228 -4.13 -10.09 -12.51
N GLU A 229 -3.71 -10.20 -11.25
CA GLU A 229 -2.40 -9.72 -10.78
C GLU A 229 -1.24 -10.42 -11.52
N ALA A 230 -1.31 -11.75 -11.67
CA ALA A 230 -0.34 -12.51 -12.45
C ALA A 230 -0.33 -12.10 -13.94
N SER A 231 -1.50 -11.84 -14.53
CA SER A 231 -1.63 -11.32 -15.89
C SER A 231 -1.02 -9.92 -16.04
N VAL A 232 -1.27 -9.02 -15.08
CA VAL A 232 -0.69 -7.67 -15.05
C VAL A 232 0.83 -7.73 -14.93
N ALA A 233 1.37 -8.57 -14.03
CA ALA A 233 2.81 -8.76 -13.88
C ALA A 233 3.47 -9.30 -15.17
N SER A 234 2.83 -10.26 -15.85
CA SER A 234 3.28 -10.79 -17.14
C SER A 234 3.27 -9.71 -18.24
N LEU A 235 2.23 -8.88 -18.29
CA LEU A 235 2.13 -7.76 -19.23
C LEU A 235 3.17 -6.67 -18.93
N GLN A 236 3.44 -6.37 -17.66
CA GLN A 236 4.50 -5.44 -17.24
C GLN A 236 5.88 -5.93 -17.68
N ALA A 237 6.22 -7.18 -17.39
CA ALA A 237 7.48 -7.79 -17.85
C ALA A 237 7.60 -7.80 -19.39
N GLY A 238 6.50 -8.05 -20.10
CA GLY A 238 6.45 -7.96 -21.57
C GLY A 238 6.65 -6.54 -22.10
N LEU A 239 6.13 -5.52 -21.41
CA LEU A 239 6.34 -4.11 -21.75
C LEU A 239 7.78 -3.67 -21.46
N GLU A 240 8.37 -4.10 -20.34
CA GLU A 240 9.78 -3.84 -20.02
C GLU A 240 10.71 -4.47 -21.06
N GLY A 241 10.46 -5.73 -21.45
CA GLY A 241 11.18 -6.39 -22.54
C GLY A 241 11.12 -5.60 -23.85
N ARG A 242 9.92 -5.20 -24.28
CA ARG A 242 9.74 -4.36 -25.49
C ARG A 242 10.40 -2.98 -25.37
N ALA A 243 10.42 -2.39 -24.17
CA ALA A 243 11.10 -1.11 -23.95
C ALA A 243 12.63 -1.23 -24.07
N LEU A 244 13.21 -2.37 -23.65
CA LEU A 244 14.62 -2.68 -23.86
C LEU A 244 14.92 -2.93 -25.35
N GLU A 245 14.06 -3.68 -26.05
CA GLU A 245 14.17 -3.90 -27.51
C GLU A 245 14.11 -2.57 -28.29
N ALA A 246 13.18 -1.68 -27.93
CA ALA A 246 13.05 -0.36 -28.54
C ALA A 246 14.30 0.51 -28.31
N ARG A 247 14.85 0.54 -27.09
CA ARG A 247 16.11 1.26 -26.80
C ARG A 247 17.28 0.72 -27.62
N ALA A 248 17.41 -0.61 -27.73
CA ALA A 248 18.44 -1.23 -28.55
C ALA A 248 18.24 -0.95 -30.07
N ALA A 249 17.01 -0.78 -30.52
CA ALA A 249 16.71 -0.35 -31.89
C ALA A 249 17.08 1.13 -32.12
N ASP A 250 16.78 2.03 -31.18
CA ASP A 250 17.17 3.45 -31.22
C ASP A 250 18.71 3.62 -31.22
N GLU A 251 19.43 2.84 -30.41
CA GLU A 251 20.90 2.83 -30.42
C GLU A 251 21.47 2.38 -31.77
N ARG A 252 20.93 1.29 -32.34
CA ARG A 252 21.30 0.84 -33.68
C ARG A 252 20.97 1.88 -34.75
N LEU A 253 19.85 2.59 -34.64
CA LEU A 253 19.48 3.65 -35.57
C LEU A 253 20.49 4.81 -35.49
N ARG A 254 20.84 5.28 -34.28
CA ARG A 254 21.87 6.31 -34.07
C ARG A 254 23.24 5.90 -34.62
N GLU A 255 23.64 4.63 -34.45
CA GLU A 255 24.87 4.12 -35.07
C GLU A 255 24.80 4.19 -36.60
N GLN A 256 23.67 3.82 -37.21
CA GLN A 256 23.50 3.88 -38.66
C GLN A 256 23.45 5.32 -39.17
N GLU A 257 22.79 6.25 -38.46
CA GLU A 257 22.80 7.68 -38.75
C GLU A 257 24.22 8.27 -38.68
N ALA A 258 24.99 7.93 -37.65
CA ALA A 258 26.39 8.36 -37.53
C ALA A 258 27.27 7.79 -38.66
N ARG A 259 27.07 6.52 -39.05
CA ARG A 259 27.75 5.92 -40.21
C ARG A 259 27.35 6.60 -41.52
N ALA A 260 26.08 6.93 -41.70
CA ALA A 260 25.58 7.65 -42.88
C ALA A 260 26.17 9.07 -42.96
N GLN A 261 26.21 9.81 -41.86
CA GLN A 261 26.84 11.13 -41.79
C GLN A 261 28.35 11.08 -42.07
N ALA A 262 29.05 10.04 -41.60
CA ALA A 262 30.46 9.82 -41.91
C ALA A 262 30.69 9.42 -43.38
N ALA A 263 29.75 8.68 -43.99
CA ALA A 263 29.78 8.39 -45.41
C ALA A 263 29.50 9.64 -46.26
N GLU A 264 28.54 10.49 -45.87
CA GLU A 264 28.28 11.77 -46.52
C GLU A 264 29.46 12.73 -46.45
N SER A 265 30.13 12.86 -45.29
CA SER A 265 31.30 13.73 -45.16
C SER A 265 32.48 13.23 -46.00
N SER A 266 32.68 11.91 -46.05
CA SER A 266 33.66 11.26 -46.93
C SER A 266 33.33 11.47 -48.41
N LEU A 267 32.04 11.41 -48.79
CA LEU A 267 31.57 11.68 -50.14
C LEU A 267 31.84 13.14 -50.53
N ARG A 268 31.50 14.11 -49.67
CA ARG A 268 31.78 15.53 -49.90
C ARG A 268 33.27 15.83 -50.01
N GLU A 269 34.12 15.12 -49.24
CA GLU A 269 35.57 15.25 -49.38
C GLU A 269 36.06 14.68 -50.72
N LEU A 270 35.55 13.52 -51.14
CA LEU A 270 35.83 12.96 -52.46
C LEU A 270 35.36 13.87 -53.60
N GLU A 271 34.15 14.44 -53.51
CA GLU A 271 33.64 15.45 -54.46
C GLU A 271 34.55 16.67 -54.53
N ARG A 272 35.02 17.17 -53.37
CA ARG A 272 35.98 18.29 -53.32
C ARG A 272 37.31 17.94 -53.98
N ARG A 273 37.87 16.75 -53.68
CA ARG A 273 39.11 16.25 -54.30
C ARG A 273 38.94 16.04 -55.81
N MET A 274 37.79 15.54 -56.26
CA MET A 274 37.45 15.40 -57.69
C MET A 274 37.33 16.76 -58.38
N ALA A 275 36.78 17.77 -57.71
CA ALA A 275 36.73 19.14 -58.23
C ALA A 275 38.12 19.78 -58.32
N GLU A 276 38.95 19.65 -57.27
CA GLU A 276 40.36 20.07 -57.28
C GLU A 276 41.15 19.37 -58.40
N GLN A 277 40.94 18.06 -58.59
CA GLN A 277 41.54 17.30 -59.68
C GLN A 277 41.06 17.82 -61.04
N ALA A 278 39.76 18.06 -61.23
CA ALA A 278 39.23 18.65 -62.46
C ALA A 278 39.82 20.04 -62.75
N ASP A 279 40.04 20.88 -61.74
CA ASP A 279 40.71 22.17 -61.89
C ASP A 279 42.19 22.03 -62.26
N THR A 280 42.91 21.08 -61.66
CA THR A 280 44.30 20.80 -62.08
C THR A 280 44.39 20.25 -63.50
N VAL A 281 43.44 19.41 -63.93
CA VAL A 281 43.34 18.93 -65.32
C VAL A 281 43.09 20.11 -66.26
N ARG A 282 42.10 20.97 -65.97
CA ARG A 282 41.82 22.18 -66.76
C ARG A 282 43.04 23.13 -66.85
N ALA A 283 43.79 23.27 -65.76
CA ALA A 283 45.01 24.07 -65.75
C ALA A 283 46.11 23.43 -66.62
N LEU A 284 46.30 22.11 -66.54
CA LEU A 284 47.26 21.37 -67.36
C LEU A 284 46.87 21.37 -68.84
N GLU A 285 45.58 21.30 -69.18
CA GLU A 285 45.08 21.43 -70.55
C GLU A 285 45.43 22.81 -71.14
N LYS A 286 45.21 23.89 -70.37
CA LYS A 286 45.58 25.26 -70.77
C LYS A 286 47.10 25.46 -70.88
N ASP A 287 47.88 24.86 -69.98
CA ASP A 287 49.35 24.86 -70.07
C ASP A 287 49.84 24.09 -71.31
N LEU A 288 49.16 23.01 -71.68
CA LEU A 288 49.46 22.22 -72.87
C LEU A 288 49.09 23.00 -74.15
N GLU A 289 47.94 23.68 -74.16
CA GLU A 289 47.53 24.59 -75.24
C GLU A 289 48.54 25.73 -75.45
N THR A 290 48.96 26.42 -74.38
CA THR A 290 49.98 27.50 -74.49
C THR A 290 51.35 26.97 -74.92
N ARG A 291 51.76 25.77 -74.48
CA ARG A 291 52.98 25.11 -74.97
C ARG A 291 52.87 24.70 -76.44
N SER A 292 51.71 24.21 -76.87
CA SER A 292 51.42 23.89 -78.27
C SER A 292 51.50 25.14 -79.16
N GLY A 293 50.91 26.27 -78.74
CA GLY A 293 51.06 27.55 -79.41
C GLY A 293 52.51 28.03 -79.49
N ARG A 294 53.31 27.87 -78.41
CA ARG A 294 54.75 28.17 -78.43
C ARG A 294 55.54 27.25 -79.37
N LEU A 295 55.18 25.98 -79.47
CA LEU A 295 55.79 25.05 -80.43
C LEU A 295 55.48 25.46 -81.87
N GLN A 296 54.23 25.83 -82.18
CA GLN A 296 53.85 26.34 -83.51
C GLN A 296 54.64 27.59 -83.91
N VAL A 297 54.87 28.52 -82.98
CA VAL A 297 55.72 29.71 -83.22
C VAL A 297 57.17 29.28 -83.49
N LEU A 298 57.76 28.44 -82.64
CA LEU A 298 59.12 27.94 -82.82
C LEU A 298 59.31 27.13 -84.11
N GLU A 299 58.31 26.37 -84.54
CA GLU A 299 58.30 25.69 -85.84
C GLU A 299 58.26 26.68 -87.01
N SER A 300 57.54 27.80 -86.87
CA SER A 300 57.52 28.87 -87.87
C SER A 300 58.87 29.61 -87.95
N ASP A 301 59.47 29.92 -86.79
CA ASP A 301 60.80 30.53 -86.71
C ASP A 301 61.88 29.60 -87.29
N LEU A 302 61.80 28.29 -87.01
CA LEU A 302 62.71 27.29 -87.56
C LEU A 302 62.61 27.24 -89.09
N ARG A 303 61.40 27.25 -89.67
CA ARG A 303 61.21 27.30 -91.13
C ARG A 303 61.82 28.57 -91.75
N ILE A 304 61.66 29.73 -91.09
CA ILE A 304 62.26 30.99 -91.54
C ILE A 304 63.81 30.91 -91.48
N ALA A 305 64.36 30.30 -90.44
CA ALA A 305 65.79 30.08 -90.30
C ALA A 305 66.33 29.10 -91.36
N GLU A 306 65.64 27.99 -91.62
CA GLU A 306 65.96 27.05 -92.70
C GLU A 306 65.96 27.72 -94.08
N GLU A 307 64.96 28.56 -94.37
CA GLU A 307 64.91 29.30 -95.63
C GLU A 307 66.05 30.32 -95.73
N SER A 308 66.41 30.95 -94.62
CA SER A 308 67.55 31.89 -94.55
C SER A 308 68.89 31.17 -94.77
N ILE A 309 69.06 29.97 -94.21
CA ILE A 309 70.25 29.12 -94.44
C ILE A 309 70.34 28.75 -95.93
N ARG A 310 69.24 28.30 -96.55
CA ARG A 310 69.23 27.97 -97.99
C ARG A 310 69.63 29.16 -98.88
N ARG A 311 69.22 30.39 -98.51
CA ARG A 311 69.64 31.63 -99.22
C ARG A 311 71.14 31.89 -99.05
N LEU A 312 71.68 31.73 -97.84
CA LEU A 312 73.11 31.86 -97.58
C LEU A 312 73.95 30.80 -98.30
N GLU A 313 73.44 29.56 -98.41
CA GLU A 313 74.08 28.50 -99.21
C GLU A 313 74.11 28.83 -100.70
N THR A 314 73.07 29.45 -101.26
CA THR A 314 73.09 29.91 -102.66
C THR A 314 74.05 31.08 -102.87
N ASP A 315 74.12 32.04 -101.93
CA ASP A 315 75.07 33.15 -101.99
C ASP A 315 76.53 32.67 -101.85
N LEU A 316 76.78 31.66 -101.01
CA LEU A 316 78.10 31.06 -100.85
C LEU A 316 78.59 30.44 -102.17
N ARG A 317 77.74 29.61 -102.81
CA ARG A 317 78.06 29.00 -104.11
C ARG A 317 78.35 30.03 -105.20
N ALA A 318 77.62 31.14 -105.24
CA ALA A 318 77.87 32.23 -106.17
C ALA A 318 79.22 32.93 -105.90
N ARG A 319 79.61 33.08 -104.63
CA ARG A 319 80.92 33.63 -104.25
C ARG A 319 82.08 32.67 -104.54
N GLU A 320 81.88 31.37 -104.34
CA GLU A 320 82.86 30.33 -104.68
C GLU A 320 83.17 30.33 -106.18
N GLN A 321 82.14 30.32 -107.04
CA GLN A 321 82.28 30.47 -108.49
C GLN A 321 83.06 31.75 -108.86
N ARG A 322 82.80 32.87 -108.17
CA ARG A 322 83.50 34.14 -108.42
C ARG A 322 84.98 34.11 -108.04
N ILE A 323 85.36 33.33 -107.02
CA ILE A 323 86.78 33.11 -106.66
C ILE A 323 87.46 32.23 -107.71
N GLU A 324 86.74 31.25 -108.27
CA GLU A 324 87.23 30.37 -109.34
C GLU A 324 87.48 31.14 -110.66
N GLU A 325 86.64 32.14 -111.00
CA GLU A 325 86.91 33.07 -112.10
C GLU A 325 88.17 33.94 -111.86
N LEU A 326 88.31 34.49 -110.65
CA LEU A 326 89.40 35.42 -110.31
C LEU A 326 90.77 34.73 -110.18
N THR A 327 90.80 33.46 -109.80
CA THR A 327 92.02 32.65 -109.76
C THR A 327 92.50 32.34 -111.19
N LYS A 328 91.59 31.93 -112.07
CA LYS A 328 91.88 31.69 -113.50
C LYS A 328 92.45 32.93 -114.21
N SER A 329 91.89 34.11 -113.94
CA SER A 329 92.40 35.38 -114.47
C SER A 329 93.80 35.75 -113.94
N ASN A 330 94.15 35.35 -112.70
CA ASN A 330 95.51 35.54 -112.18
C ASN A 330 96.54 34.61 -112.85
N GLU A 331 96.17 33.37 -113.17
CA GLU A 331 97.04 32.44 -113.89
C GLU A 331 97.40 32.98 -115.29
N GLU A 332 96.42 33.56 -115.99
CA GLU A 332 96.63 34.24 -117.28
C GLU A 332 97.64 35.39 -117.15
N LEU A 333 97.47 36.29 -116.16
CA LEU A 333 98.38 37.40 -115.89
C LEU A 333 99.81 36.95 -115.54
N HIS A 334 99.95 35.83 -114.84
CA HIS A 334 101.26 35.29 -114.49
C HIS A 334 102.02 34.71 -115.70
N SER A 335 101.34 34.17 -116.71
CA SER A 335 101.99 33.67 -117.93
C SER A 335 102.63 34.81 -118.74
N VAL A 336 101.91 35.93 -118.93
CA VAL A 336 102.40 37.12 -119.64
C VAL A 336 103.63 37.74 -118.95
N LEU A 337 103.66 37.74 -117.61
CA LEU A 337 104.82 38.22 -116.84
C LEU A 337 106.05 37.29 -116.93
N ALA A 338 105.87 36.01 -117.24
CA ALA A 338 106.97 35.07 -117.42
C ALA A 338 107.69 35.30 -118.76
N GLU A 339 106.94 35.50 -119.85
CA GLU A 339 107.50 35.80 -121.19
C GLU A 339 108.30 37.11 -121.18
N ALA A 340 107.77 38.15 -120.55
CA ALA A 340 108.45 39.46 -120.44
C ALA A 340 109.81 39.39 -119.71
N ARG A 341 109.98 38.46 -118.77
CA ARG A 341 111.23 38.27 -118.02
C ARG A 341 112.32 37.57 -118.84
N ALA A 342 111.95 36.59 -119.67
CA ALA A 342 112.91 35.83 -120.49
C ALA A 342 113.64 36.70 -121.53
N VAL A 343 112.98 37.74 -122.06
CA VAL A 343 113.56 38.68 -123.05
C VAL A 343 114.61 39.62 -122.42
N LEU A 344 114.50 39.92 -121.13
CA LEU A 344 115.42 40.83 -120.44
C LEU A 344 116.76 40.14 -120.12
N GLU A 345 116.77 38.89 -119.65
CA GLU A 345 118.02 38.18 -119.34
C GLU A 345 118.95 37.98 -120.55
N GLN A 346 118.39 37.84 -121.76
CA GLN A 346 119.20 37.73 -122.98
C GLN A 346 119.95 39.02 -123.34
N ARG A 347 119.50 40.19 -122.88
CA ARG A 347 120.15 41.49 -123.16
C ARG A 347 121.33 41.77 -122.24
N ASP A 348 121.23 41.44 -120.95
CA ASP A 348 122.27 41.72 -119.96
C ASP A 348 123.55 40.89 -120.15
N ALA A 349 123.44 39.71 -120.76
CA ALA A 349 124.58 38.83 -121.04
C ALA A 349 125.51 39.34 -122.17
N LEU A 350 125.02 40.24 -123.03
CA LEU A 350 125.77 40.77 -124.19
C LEU A 350 126.65 41.97 -123.80
N ILE A 351 126.16 42.82 -122.89
CA ILE A 351 126.85 44.05 -122.44
C ILE A 351 128.18 43.71 -121.75
N ARG A 352 128.17 42.74 -120.82
CA ARG A 352 129.34 42.35 -120.01
C ARG A 352 130.53 41.76 -120.79
N ARG A 353 130.36 41.42 -122.08
CA ARG A 353 131.46 40.91 -122.92
C ARG A 353 132.26 42.03 -123.60
N LEU A 354 131.61 43.14 -123.95
CA LEU A 354 132.26 44.25 -124.66
C LEU A 354 133.05 45.19 -123.73
N GLU A 355 132.73 45.19 -122.43
CA GLU A 355 133.40 46.03 -121.43
C GLU A 355 134.78 45.51 -121.00
N ASN A 356 135.10 44.23 -121.26
CA ASN A 356 136.36 43.60 -120.81
C ASN A 356 137.52 43.65 -121.83
N GLU A 357 137.28 44.05 -123.08
CA GLU A 357 138.35 44.15 -124.11
C GLU A 357 139.01 45.55 -124.21
N ALA A 358 138.43 46.57 -123.57
CA ALA A 358 138.88 47.97 -123.72
C ALA A 358 139.94 48.44 -122.70
N ALA A 359 140.70 47.53 -122.09
CA ALA A 359 141.52 47.82 -120.90
C ALA A 359 143.05 47.84 -121.11
N HIS A 360 143.59 47.74 -122.34
CA HIS A 360 145.04 47.50 -122.50
C HIS A 360 145.79 48.11 -123.70
N SER A 361 145.39 49.28 -124.24
CA SER A 361 146.28 50.02 -125.17
C SER A 361 146.24 51.55 -125.07
N THR A 362 147.45 52.08 -124.85
CA THR A 362 147.98 53.37 -125.31
C THR A 362 147.34 54.69 -124.83
N ALA A 363 147.86 55.14 -123.69
CA ALA A 363 148.37 56.49 -123.47
C ALA A 363 148.45 57.45 -124.69
N LEU A 364 147.75 58.59 -124.60
CA LEU A 364 148.33 59.95 -124.70
C LEU A 364 147.23 61.02 -124.51
N LEU A 365 147.48 61.97 -123.60
CA LEU A 365 146.93 63.34 -123.52
C LEU A 365 145.40 63.56 -123.42
N GLY A 366 145.02 64.58 -122.64
CA GLY A 366 143.83 65.39 -122.98
C GLY A 366 142.89 65.76 -121.85
N ASN A 367 143.34 66.62 -120.93
CA ASN A 367 142.59 67.75 -120.34
C ASN A 367 141.04 67.64 -120.32
N ILE A 368 140.43 67.42 -119.14
CA ILE A 368 140.03 68.47 -118.17
C ILE A 368 138.63 69.08 -118.45
N GLN A 369 137.89 69.28 -117.34
CA GLN A 369 136.77 70.21 -117.11
C GLN A 369 135.30 69.84 -117.44
N GLN A 370 134.51 69.82 -116.34
CA GLN A 370 133.24 70.57 -116.15
C GLN A 370 131.98 70.13 -116.94
N SER A 371 130.76 70.08 -116.40
CA SER A 371 130.18 70.71 -115.21
C SER A 371 128.70 70.29 -115.02
N ILE A 372 128.27 70.13 -113.75
CA ILE A 372 127.06 70.69 -113.10
C ILE A 372 125.70 70.68 -113.85
N ARG A 373 124.63 70.39 -113.07
CA ARG A 373 123.16 70.69 -113.25
C ARG A 373 122.33 69.49 -113.73
N ARG A 374 121.09 69.27 -113.28
CA ARG A 374 120.18 69.85 -112.24
C ARG A 374 119.16 68.72 -111.90
N LEU A 375 118.52 68.66 -110.73
CA LEU A 375 117.18 69.23 -110.44
C LEU A 375 116.19 69.17 -111.65
N ASP A 376 114.91 68.82 -111.50
CA ASP A 376 114.05 69.00 -110.32
C ASP A 376 112.70 68.25 -110.43
N GLN A 377 111.89 68.31 -109.34
CA GLN A 377 110.41 68.29 -109.31
C GLN A 377 109.66 67.01 -109.79
N SER A 378 108.45 66.68 -109.30
CA SER A 378 107.65 67.00 -108.08
C SER A 378 106.48 65.99 -108.02
N ASP A 379 105.56 65.85 -107.05
CA ASP A 379 105.18 66.49 -105.76
C ASP A 379 104.91 65.34 -104.74
N ALA A 380 104.74 65.45 -103.41
CA ALA A 380 104.14 66.43 -102.48
C ALA A 380 102.59 66.51 -102.49
N PRO A 381 101.92 66.88 -101.36
CA PRO A 381 102.19 66.69 -99.93
C PRO A 381 100.99 65.96 -99.23
N ALA A 382 100.92 65.64 -97.93
CA ALA A 382 100.68 66.47 -96.72
C ALA A 382 99.97 65.53 -95.70
N ALA A 383 100.02 65.63 -94.36
CA ALA A 383 100.77 66.44 -93.39
C ALA A 383 100.90 65.56 -92.10
N GLU A 384 102.02 65.43 -91.38
CA GLU A 384 102.87 66.39 -90.62
C GLU A 384 102.49 66.51 -89.10
N PRO A 385 103.42 66.84 -88.15
CA PRO A 385 104.16 65.77 -87.44
C PRO A 385 104.42 65.97 -85.91
N ALA A 386 105.17 65.01 -85.32
CA ALA A 386 106.13 65.14 -84.18
C ALA A 386 105.56 65.29 -82.74
N PRO A 387 106.35 65.08 -81.65
CA PRO A 387 107.81 64.81 -81.57
C PRO A 387 108.24 63.59 -80.71
N GLU A 388 109.56 63.50 -80.47
CA GLU A 388 110.31 62.40 -79.84
C GLU A 388 110.17 62.21 -78.33
N GLY A 389 110.68 61.05 -77.88
CA GLY A 389 111.01 60.75 -76.50
C GLY A 389 109.81 60.24 -75.72
N ALA A 390 109.69 58.93 -75.53
CA ALA A 390 108.65 58.36 -74.68
C ALA A 390 109.14 57.14 -73.87
N ALA A 391 108.95 57.20 -72.56
CA ALA A 391 109.10 56.08 -71.66
C ALA A 391 107.95 55.09 -71.89
N ARG A 392 108.29 53.85 -72.26
CA ARG A 392 107.32 52.78 -72.50
C ARG A 392 107.14 52.00 -71.20
N LEU A 393 105.91 51.90 -70.74
CA LEU A 393 105.53 51.43 -69.42
C LEU A 393 104.59 50.24 -69.54
N LEU A 394 104.76 49.25 -68.66
CA LEU A 394 103.81 48.16 -68.44
C LEU A 394 103.20 48.38 -67.04
N VAL A 395 101.94 48.81 -66.98
CA VAL A 395 101.25 49.10 -65.72
C VAL A 395 100.42 47.88 -65.32
N ARG A 396 100.70 47.27 -64.16
CA ARG A 396 99.89 46.15 -63.66
C ARG A 396 98.56 46.65 -63.12
N ILE A 397 97.45 46.16 -63.67
CA ILE A 397 96.07 46.57 -63.34
C ILE A 397 95.28 45.51 -62.54
N ASP A 398 95.88 44.36 -62.21
CA ASP A 398 95.32 43.35 -61.31
C ASP A 398 95.90 43.46 -59.88
N GLY A 399 95.32 44.34 -59.07
CA GLY A 399 95.62 44.43 -57.63
C GLY A 399 95.29 45.80 -57.03
N PRO A 400 95.32 45.93 -55.69
CA PRO A 400 95.01 47.18 -54.99
C PRO A 400 96.11 48.26 -55.07
N SER A 401 97.12 48.08 -55.93
CA SER A 401 98.24 49.03 -56.09
C SER A 401 98.81 48.91 -57.51
N GLU A 402 98.80 50.01 -58.27
CA GLU A 402 99.35 50.05 -59.62
C GLU A 402 100.88 50.00 -59.59
N VAL A 403 101.46 48.92 -60.11
CA VAL A 403 102.93 48.77 -60.21
C VAL A 403 103.36 49.03 -61.66
N VAL A 404 104.12 50.10 -61.85
CA VAL A 404 104.58 50.59 -63.16
C VAL A 404 105.98 50.07 -63.46
N HIS A 405 106.15 49.26 -64.51
CA HIS A 405 107.45 48.75 -64.94
C HIS A 405 107.91 49.49 -66.21
N VAL A 406 109.15 50.01 -66.20
CA VAL A 406 109.75 50.69 -67.36
C VAL A 406 110.40 49.67 -68.28
N LEU A 407 110.03 49.66 -69.56
CA LEU A 407 110.50 48.67 -70.53
C LEU A 407 111.82 49.09 -71.19
N GLY A 408 112.75 48.15 -71.29
CA GLY A 408 114.01 48.30 -72.03
C GLY A 408 113.87 47.91 -73.51
N ARG A 409 114.99 47.93 -74.26
CA ARG A 409 115.02 47.50 -75.68
C ARG A 409 114.54 46.06 -75.88
N ARG A 410 114.82 45.20 -74.89
CA ARG A 410 114.32 43.83 -74.76
C ARG A 410 114.02 43.62 -73.28
N THR A 411 112.81 43.15 -72.97
CA THR A 411 112.36 42.86 -71.60
C THR A 411 111.68 41.50 -71.60
N THR A 412 112.23 40.57 -70.84
CA THR A 412 111.73 39.19 -70.67
C THR A 412 110.72 39.14 -69.53
N ILE A 413 109.66 38.34 -69.71
CA ILE A 413 108.57 38.18 -68.75
C ILE A 413 108.39 36.69 -68.46
N GLY A 414 108.42 36.30 -67.19
CA GLY A 414 108.33 34.90 -66.80
C GLY A 414 108.26 34.68 -65.30
N ARG A 415 108.13 33.42 -64.88
CA ARG A 415 107.94 33.05 -63.46
C ARG A 415 109.25 33.02 -62.67
N THR A 416 110.38 32.73 -63.32
CA THR A 416 111.68 32.62 -62.66
C THR A 416 112.36 33.99 -62.53
N PRO A 417 113.20 34.21 -61.49
CA PRO A 417 113.79 35.52 -61.16
C PRO A 417 114.90 35.97 -62.15
N ASP A 418 115.18 35.17 -63.16
CA ASP A 418 116.08 35.45 -64.28
C ASP A 418 115.42 36.23 -65.43
N ASN A 419 114.11 36.53 -65.33
CA ASN A 419 113.40 37.41 -66.25
C ASN A 419 113.40 38.85 -65.75
N ASP A 420 113.51 39.82 -66.66
CA ASP A 420 113.51 41.26 -66.34
C ASP A 420 112.23 41.71 -65.61
N LEU A 421 111.10 41.05 -65.87
CA LEU A 421 109.85 41.19 -65.13
C LEU A 421 109.38 39.81 -64.63
N GLN A 422 109.68 39.52 -63.37
CA GLN A 422 109.24 38.28 -62.72
C GLN A 422 107.77 38.36 -62.30
N ILE A 423 106.98 37.35 -62.69
CA ILE A 423 105.60 37.14 -62.23
C ILE A 423 105.54 35.76 -61.56
N ASP A 424 105.74 35.71 -60.24
CA ASP A 424 105.66 34.45 -59.48
C ASP A 424 104.21 33.96 -59.31
N ALA A 425 103.68 33.38 -60.39
CA ALA A 425 102.36 32.78 -60.42
C ALA A 425 102.42 31.41 -61.10
N LYS A 426 101.72 30.42 -60.52
CA LYS A 426 101.72 29.02 -61.02
C LYS A 426 101.26 28.86 -62.47
N PHE A 427 100.50 29.83 -63.01
CA PHE A 427 99.98 29.85 -64.38
C PHE A 427 100.88 30.61 -65.38
N VAL A 428 102.06 31.09 -64.97
CA VAL A 428 103.06 31.72 -65.83
C VAL A 428 104.22 30.74 -66.05
N SER A 429 104.76 30.71 -67.26
CA SER A 429 105.86 29.82 -67.66
C SER A 429 107.21 30.41 -67.23
N ARG A 430 108.27 29.58 -67.14
CA ARG A 430 109.60 30.01 -66.65
C ARG A 430 110.11 31.23 -67.42
N HIS A 431 110.15 31.14 -68.75
CA HIS A 431 110.10 32.28 -69.65
C HIS A 431 108.77 32.17 -70.40
N HIS A 432 107.96 33.23 -70.39
CA HIS A 432 106.59 33.19 -70.92
C HIS A 432 106.43 34.11 -72.12
N ALA A 433 106.99 35.32 -72.06
CA ALA A 433 106.95 36.26 -73.16
C ALA A 433 108.24 37.10 -73.22
N VAL A 434 108.47 37.74 -74.36
CA VAL A 434 109.46 38.82 -74.50
C VAL A 434 108.80 40.03 -75.16
N VAL A 435 109.09 41.21 -74.63
CA VAL A 435 108.73 42.49 -75.21
C VAL A 435 109.98 43.11 -75.84
N LEU A 436 109.89 43.46 -77.12
CA LEU A 436 110.95 44.07 -77.91
C LEU A 436 110.54 45.50 -78.24
N ALA A 437 111.13 46.48 -77.54
CA ALA A 437 110.88 47.90 -77.77
C ALA A 437 111.88 48.44 -78.80
N GLY A 438 111.49 48.40 -80.08
CA GLY A 438 112.21 49.05 -81.17
C GLY A 438 111.97 50.57 -81.23
N PRO A 439 112.67 51.29 -82.12
CA PRO A 439 112.47 52.73 -82.29
C PRO A 439 111.02 53.10 -82.64
N ALA A 440 110.43 52.43 -83.63
CA ALA A 440 109.09 52.72 -84.16
C ALA A 440 107.95 51.90 -83.51
N HIS A 441 108.19 50.61 -83.21
CA HIS A 441 107.15 49.70 -82.70
C HIS A 441 107.65 48.88 -81.51
N THR A 442 106.74 48.57 -80.58
CA THR A 442 107.00 47.63 -79.49
C THR A 442 106.22 46.35 -79.78
N ILE A 443 106.90 45.21 -79.80
CA ILE A 443 106.31 43.92 -80.15
C ILE A 443 106.35 43.01 -78.92
N ILE A 444 105.24 42.35 -78.60
CA ILE A 444 105.23 41.24 -77.64
C ILE A 444 105.20 39.91 -78.38
N GLU A 445 105.93 38.94 -77.86
CA GLU A 445 106.11 37.61 -78.45
C GLU A 445 106.00 36.54 -77.35
N ASP A 446 105.12 35.57 -77.56
CA ASP A 446 104.90 34.41 -76.68
C ASP A 446 105.98 33.36 -76.95
N LEU A 447 106.74 32.98 -75.92
CA LEU A 447 107.87 32.06 -76.04
C LEU A 447 107.42 30.59 -75.94
N GLY A 448 106.33 30.26 -76.65
CA GLY A 448 105.73 28.92 -76.65
C GLY A 448 105.12 28.54 -75.30
N SER A 449 104.55 29.50 -74.57
CA SER A 449 104.12 29.29 -73.20
C SER A 449 102.81 28.49 -73.07
N THR A 450 102.65 27.81 -71.93
CA THR A 450 101.58 26.82 -71.73
C THR A 450 100.17 27.41 -71.85
N ASN A 451 99.96 28.61 -71.29
CA ASN A 451 98.67 29.32 -71.35
C ASN A 451 98.65 30.40 -72.45
N GLY A 452 99.82 30.81 -72.95
CA GLY A 452 100.01 31.87 -73.93
C GLY A 452 99.78 33.27 -73.40
N VAL A 453 100.22 34.22 -74.21
CA VAL A 453 99.95 35.66 -74.03
C VAL A 453 98.62 35.99 -74.69
N LEU A 454 97.77 36.76 -74.03
CA LEU A 454 96.60 37.38 -74.66
C LEU A 454 96.77 38.90 -74.71
N VAL A 455 96.40 39.53 -75.82
CA VAL A 455 96.33 40.99 -75.97
C VAL A 455 94.90 41.35 -76.38
N ASN A 456 94.26 42.23 -75.62
CA ASN A 456 92.84 42.57 -75.74
C ASN A 456 91.94 41.30 -75.83
N ASN A 457 92.18 40.35 -74.92
CA ASN A 457 91.55 39.03 -74.82
C ASN A 457 91.75 38.05 -76.01
N GLN A 458 92.54 38.39 -77.04
CA GLN A 458 92.91 37.45 -78.10
C GLN A 458 94.28 36.83 -77.80
N ARG A 459 94.42 35.50 -77.92
CA ARG A 459 95.70 34.80 -77.70
C ARG A 459 96.62 35.01 -78.90
N ILE A 460 97.83 35.51 -78.64
CA ILE A 460 98.79 35.90 -79.69
C ILE A 460 100.06 35.05 -79.61
N SER A 461 100.72 34.85 -80.75
CA SER A 461 102.09 34.35 -80.82
C SER A 461 103.09 35.50 -80.90
N ARG A 462 102.82 36.51 -81.73
CA ARG A 462 103.64 37.72 -81.86
C ARG A 462 102.80 38.89 -82.40
N GLN A 463 102.76 40.02 -81.70
CA GLN A 463 101.96 41.18 -82.11
C GLN A 463 102.62 42.53 -81.71
N PRO A 464 102.60 43.56 -82.58
CA PRO A 464 102.91 44.93 -82.19
C PRO A 464 101.84 45.49 -81.25
N LEU A 465 102.27 45.97 -80.08
CA LEU A 465 101.45 46.63 -79.07
C LEU A 465 101.18 48.09 -79.42
N LYS A 466 99.97 48.55 -79.15
CA LYS A 466 99.52 49.94 -79.23
C LYS A 466 99.25 50.49 -77.83
N ASP A 467 99.39 51.80 -77.67
CA ASP A 467 99.10 52.48 -76.41
C ASP A 467 97.67 52.16 -75.93
N GLY A 468 97.55 51.81 -74.64
CA GLY A 468 96.28 51.39 -74.02
C GLY A 468 95.98 49.88 -74.08
N ASP A 469 96.71 49.08 -74.89
CA ASP A 469 96.46 47.64 -75.03
C ASP A 469 96.55 46.90 -73.68
N VAL A 470 95.59 45.99 -73.44
CA VAL A 470 95.54 45.17 -72.22
C VAL A 470 96.11 43.79 -72.50
N ILE A 471 97.24 43.48 -71.87
CA ILE A 471 97.98 42.24 -72.00
C ILE A 471 97.68 41.34 -70.80
N VAL A 472 97.28 40.10 -71.05
CA VAL A 472 97.02 39.09 -70.03
C VAL A 472 98.04 37.96 -70.14
N ILE A 473 98.77 37.71 -69.05
CA ILE A 473 99.79 36.67 -68.94
C ILE A 473 99.43 35.75 -67.77
N GLY A 474 98.93 34.55 -68.09
CA GLY A 474 98.36 33.62 -67.12
C GLY A 474 97.11 34.18 -66.44
N ARG A 475 97.27 34.87 -65.32
CA ARG A 475 96.21 35.64 -64.63
C ARG A 475 96.52 37.13 -64.46
N ALA A 476 97.78 37.52 -64.64
CA ALA A 476 98.21 38.90 -64.49
C ALA A 476 97.73 39.75 -65.67
N ARG A 477 97.28 40.98 -65.41
CA ARG A 477 96.78 41.92 -66.42
C ARG A 477 97.60 43.20 -66.37
N PHE A 478 98.16 43.56 -67.51
CA PHE A 478 98.93 44.78 -67.67
C PHE A 478 98.30 45.66 -68.74
N ARG A 479 98.42 46.98 -68.60
CA ARG A 479 98.16 47.95 -69.66
C ARG A 479 99.50 48.45 -70.19
N PHE A 480 99.71 48.38 -71.50
CA PHE A 480 100.85 49.02 -72.15
C PHE A 480 100.58 50.52 -72.31
N VAL A 481 101.52 51.37 -71.89
CA VAL A 481 101.41 52.83 -71.95
C VAL A 481 102.69 53.44 -72.50
N VAL A 482 102.58 54.38 -73.44
CA VAL A 482 103.71 55.10 -74.06
C VAL A 482 103.65 56.56 -73.62
N ARG A 483 104.44 56.92 -72.60
CA ARG A 483 104.40 58.26 -71.97
C ARG A 483 105.53 59.14 -72.48
N PRO A 484 105.28 60.30 -73.13
CA PRO A 484 106.36 61.18 -73.57
C PRO A 484 107.26 61.67 -72.42
N ALA A 485 108.53 61.92 -72.72
CA ALA A 485 109.61 62.14 -71.78
C ALA A 485 109.70 63.62 -71.35
N GLY A 486 108.70 64.07 -70.59
CA GLY A 486 108.65 65.42 -70.02
C GLY A 486 107.64 65.56 -68.89
N GLU A 487 108.11 66.14 -67.78
CA GLU A 487 107.35 66.63 -66.62
C GLU A 487 106.78 65.64 -65.59
N ARG A 488 106.62 66.17 -64.35
CA ARG A 488 106.63 65.44 -63.08
C ARG A 488 105.42 65.77 -62.20
N ARG A 489 104.60 64.77 -61.88
CA ARG A 489 104.27 64.33 -60.50
C ARG A 489 103.40 63.08 -60.53
#